data_AF-A0A183Q6E8-F1
#
_entry.id   AF-A0A183Q6E8-F1
#
_cell.length_a   1.000
_cell.length_b   1.000
_cell.length_c   1.000
_cell.angle_alpha   90.00
_cell.angle_beta   90.00
_cell.angle_gamma   90.00
#
_symmetry.space_group_name_H-M   'P 1'
#
loop_
_entity.id
_entity.type
_entity.pdbx_description
1 polymer ?
#
loop_
_entity_poly.entity_id
_entity_poly.type
_entity_poly.pdbx_seq_one_letter_code
_entity_poly.pdbx_strand_id
1 'polypeptide(L)'
;MTRTRRMKFNDDSSQDTDNSSAENIIPSVSKVNSPISLNLALDNVKLNPKDSCSVGDNYVETRCSIEDKVVSREKEVEKIELEIRELQLRKRLLELTSNSLSKVRKASETTESSNSRSRDINPAVTSGRQYTNEYLSDEVQLKAQVDSIKSLFMTASLPKIEVMKFDGSPLRFWPFIKGFKTNIADRVDDDTQKLMYLIHYCEGTAKDVIEHCVLLPEEDGYTKAINILHIQFGRPHDIVEAFLTELLDGSPLNQDDVTGLQKLTRLMTNCKIALSQMGRNADLDCSTNIKRIVKRLPRVIQFKWAEATDDILRKGLERNFDDLLQFLERKVSIATNTYGQLASGSYKAQIFAFVDKSLLWNFDFARISIGITWTLR
;
A
#
# COMPACT_ATOMS: atom_id res chain seq x y z
N MET A 1 -8.47 8.44 59.57
CA MET A 1 -9.64 9.13 60.14
C MET A 1 -9.65 10.57 59.65
N THR A 2 -10.57 10.88 58.71
CA THR A 2 -11.55 11.99 58.77
C THR A 2 -11.27 13.12 59.79
N ARG A 3 -11.44 14.43 59.52
CA ARG A 3 -12.35 15.14 58.59
C ARG A 3 -12.09 16.68 58.68
N THR A 4 -12.32 17.39 57.58
CA THR A 4 -12.91 18.75 57.42
C THR A 4 -12.31 20.00 58.10
N ARG A 5 -12.11 21.05 57.28
CA ARG A 5 -13.03 22.22 57.30
C ARG A 5 -13.07 22.99 55.96
N ARG A 6 -14.29 23.41 55.65
CA ARG A 6 -14.83 24.12 54.49
C ARG A 6 -14.77 25.63 54.74
N MET A 7 -14.53 26.45 53.72
CA MET A 7 -15.02 27.83 53.69
C MET A 7 -15.51 28.17 52.28
N LYS A 8 -16.76 28.63 52.23
CA LYS A 8 -17.51 29.10 51.06
C LYS A 8 -17.36 30.61 50.95
N PHE A 9 -17.42 31.15 49.74
CA PHE A 9 -18.06 32.42 49.44
C PHE A 9 -18.74 32.29 48.07
N ASN A 10 -20.02 32.67 48.04
CA ASN A 10 -20.91 32.74 46.89
C ASN A 10 -21.38 34.20 46.74
N ASP A 11 -21.94 34.49 45.57
CA ASP A 11 -22.94 35.54 45.27
C ASP A 11 -22.47 37.00 45.18
N ASP A 12 -22.91 37.84 44.24
CA ASP A 12 -23.82 37.66 43.09
C ASP A 12 -23.80 38.93 42.19
N SER A 13 -24.42 38.81 41.00
CA SER A 13 -24.92 39.85 40.07
C SER A 13 -23.88 40.59 39.20
N SER A 14 -24.05 40.78 37.89
CA SER A 14 -25.27 41.06 37.12
C SER A 14 -25.11 40.67 35.63
N GLN A 15 -26.23 40.28 35.03
CA GLN A 15 -26.52 40.15 33.58
C GLN A 15 -26.29 41.50 32.84
N ASP A 16 -26.13 41.62 31.51
CA ASP A 16 -27.02 41.16 30.43
C ASP A 16 -26.33 41.04 29.06
N THR A 17 -27.06 40.35 28.20
CA THR A 17 -26.95 39.95 26.80
C THR A 17 -26.50 41.01 25.78
N ASP A 18 -25.80 40.59 24.73
CA ASP A 18 -26.33 40.75 23.36
C ASP A 18 -25.65 39.87 22.30
N ASN A 19 -26.51 39.39 21.40
CA ASN A 19 -26.24 38.54 20.25
C ASN A 19 -25.41 39.25 19.17
N SER A 20 -24.46 38.55 18.55
CA SER A 20 -24.26 38.68 17.09
C SER A 20 -23.41 37.54 16.53
N SER A 21 -24.01 36.81 15.58
CA SER A 21 -23.39 35.85 14.69
C SER A 21 -22.23 36.47 13.91
N ALA A 22 -21.09 35.77 13.86
CA ALA A 22 -20.05 36.03 12.86
C ALA A 22 -20.01 34.87 11.87
N GLU A 23 -20.70 35.09 10.77
CA GLU A 23 -20.63 34.30 9.54
C GLU A 23 -19.20 34.31 8.95
N ASN A 24 -18.87 33.20 8.28
CA ASN A 24 -18.07 33.12 7.05
C ASN A 24 -17.00 34.19 6.81
N ILE A 25 -15.74 33.86 7.11
CA ILE A 25 -14.60 34.43 6.39
C ILE A 25 -13.69 33.30 5.93
N ILE A 26 -13.85 32.92 4.67
CA ILE A 26 -12.86 32.18 3.89
C ILE A 26 -11.76 33.20 3.53
N PRO A 27 -10.49 33.02 3.93
CA PRO A 27 -9.44 33.91 3.46
C PRO A 27 -9.14 33.60 2.00
N SER A 28 -9.52 34.52 1.12
CA SER A 28 -9.13 34.55 -0.28
C SER A 28 -7.60 34.66 -0.38
N VAL A 29 -6.92 33.59 -0.81
CA VAL A 29 -5.50 33.65 -1.20
C VAL A 29 -5.43 34.28 -2.59
N SER A 30 -5.40 35.61 -2.63
CA SER A 30 -5.03 36.35 -3.83
C SER A 30 -4.13 37.52 -3.44
N LYS A 31 -2.91 37.51 -3.99
CA LYS A 31 -1.78 38.45 -3.81
C LYS A 31 -0.84 38.16 -2.64
N VAL A 32 0.05 37.20 -2.86
CA VAL A 32 1.44 37.35 -2.41
C VAL A 32 2.24 37.70 -3.66
N ASN A 33 2.75 38.93 -3.67
CA ASN A 33 3.59 39.45 -4.74
C ASN A 33 4.88 38.62 -4.85
N SER A 34 5.33 38.42 -6.08
CA SER A 34 6.61 37.84 -6.46
C SER A 34 7.76 38.35 -5.57
N PRO A 35 8.74 37.52 -5.17
CA PRO A 35 9.88 38.02 -4.41
C PRO A 35 10.75 38.90 -5.32
N ILE A 36 10.80 40.18 -4.96
CA ILE A 36 11.79 41.15 -5.43
C ILE A 36 13.19 40.54 -5.28
N SER A 37 13.95 40.58 -6.37
CA SER A 37 15.33 40.13 -6.48
C SER A 37 16.21 40.65 -5.33
N LEU A 38 16.58 39.77 -4.39
CA LEU A 38 17.62 40.02 -3.37
C LEU A 38 19.05 40.01 -3.95
N ASN A 39 19.21 40.19 -5.26
CA ASN A 39 20.51 40.16 -5.95
C ASN A 39 21.20 41.54 -6.03
N LEU A 40 20.68 42.58 -5.35
CA LEU A 40 21.17 43.97 -5.53
C LEU A 40 21.82 44.61 -4.30
N ALA A 41 22.05 43.86 -3.21
CA ALA A 41 22.55 44.45 -1.95
C ALA A 41 23.82 43.79 -1.38
N LEU A 42 24.64 43.08 -2.18
CA LEU A 42 25.88 42.46 -1.69
C LEU A 42 27.16 42.85 -2.45
N ASP A 43 27.10 43.78 -3.41
CA ASP A 43 28.29 44.14 -4.21
C ASP A 43 29.19 45.22 -3.61
N ASN A 44 28.99 45.65 -2.35
CA ASN A 44 29.78 46.72 -1.74
C ASN A 44 30.44 46.33 -0.41
N VAL A 45 31.26 45.28 -0.42
CA VAL A 45 32.32 45.12 0.61
C VAL A 45 33.62 44.65 -0.07
N LYS A 46 34.55 45.58 -0.28
CA LYS A 46 35.89 45.30 -0.80
C LYS A 46 36.75 44.74 0.35
N LEU A 47 36.98 43.43 0.37
CA LEU A 47 37.83 42.78 1.37
C LEU A 47 39.32 42.84 0.97
N ASN A 48 40.14 43.21 1.95
CA ASN A 48 41.59 43.43 1.89
C ASN A 48 42.34 42.06 1.89
N PRO A 49 43.41 41.83 1.10
CA PRO A 49 43.93 40.49 0.89
C PRO A 49 45.05 40.14 1.88
N LYS A 50 44.72 39.97 3.16
CA LYS A 50 45.55 39.26 4.15
C LYS A 50 44.63 38.71 5.24
N ASP A 51 44.21 37.46 5.05
CA ASP A 51 43.79 36.47 6.06
C ASP A 51 42.92 35.41 5.36
N SER A 52 43.59 34.42 4.76
CA SER A 52 42.94 33.28 4.11
C SER A 52 42.59 32.22 5.15
N CYS A 53 41.31 32.13 5.51
CA CYS A 53 40.71 30.96 6.13
C CYS A 53 39.45 30.55 5.36
N SER A 54 39.15 29.25 5.27
CA SER A 54 38.23 28.59 4.33
C SER A 54 36.74 28.90 4.56
N VAL A 55 36.32 30.12 4.26
CA VAL A 55 34.91 30.56 4.37
C VAL A 55 34.08 30.17 3.13
N GLY A 56 34.72 29.76 2.03
CA GLY A 56 34.05 29.39 0.78
C GLY A 56 33.17 28.13 0.86
N ASP A 57 33.62 27.09 1.56
CA ASP A 57 32.97 25.78 1.53
C ASP A 57 31.68 25.76 2.37
N ASN A 58 31.66 26.44 3.53
CA ASN A 58 30.46 26.56 4.36
C ASN A 58 29.35 27.37 3.68
N TYR A 59 29.68 28.34 2.83
CA TYR A 59 28.67 29.17 2.15
C TYR A 59 27.98 28.40 1.02
N VAL A 60 28.72 27.57 0.28
CA VAL A 60 28.18 26.75 -0.82
C VAL A 60 27.34 25.58 -0.27
N GLU A 61 27.81 24.92 0.80
CA GLU A 61 27.08 23.80 1.42
C GLU A 61 25.78 24.25 2.10
N THR A 62 25.78 25.42 2.73
CA THR A 62 24.57 26.00 3.32
C THR A 62 23.56 26.40 2.24
N ARG A 63 24.00 26.89 1.08
CA ARG A 63 23.13 27.29 -0.04
C ARG A 63 22.48 26.08 -0.72
N CYS A 64 23.24 25.02 -0.98
CA CYS A 64 22.70 23.74 -1.46
C CYS A 64 21.68 23.14 -0.48
N SER A 65 21.96 23.17 0.83
CA SER A 65 21.02 22.66 1.84
C SER A 65 19.72 23.46 1.92
N ILE A 66 19.77 24.77 1.64
CA ILE A 66 18.57 25.62 1.60
C ILE A 66 17.77 25.35 0.33
N GLU A 67 18.43 25.24 -0.83
CA GLU A 67 17.79 24.95 -2.12
C GLU A 67 17.08 23.58 -2.10
N ASP A 68 17.71 22.54 -1.54
CA ASP A 68 17.10 21.22 -1.39
C ASP A 68 15.87 21.24 -0.46
N LYS A 69 15.91 22.04 0.62
CA LYS A 69 14.77 22.21 1.54
C LYS A 69 13.62 22.99 0.90
N VAL A 70 13.92 23.94 0.01
CA VAL A 70 12.90 24.68 -0.75
C VAL A 70 12.22 23.75 -1.74
N VAL A 71 12.98 22.99 -2.53
CA VAL A 71 12.43 22.01 -3.49
C VAL A 71 11.61 20.93 -2.78
N SER A 72 12.03 20.47 -1.59
CA SER A 72 11.25 19.51 -0.80
C SER A 72 9.92 20.09 -0.33
N ARG A 73 9.89 21.36 0.07
CA ARG A 73 8.67 22.04 0.52
C ARG A 73 7.71 22.34 -0.64
N GLU A 74 8.24 22.69 -1.81
CA GLU A 74 7.43 22.89 -3.02
C GLU A 74 6.67 21.61 -3.43
N LYS A 75 7.34 20.45 -3.37
CA LYS A 75 6.68 19.15 -3.61
C LYS A 75 5.60 18.83 -2.58
N GLU A 76 5.79 19.25 -1.33
CA GLU A 76 4.81 19.04 -0.27
C GLU A 76 3.59 19.96 -0.43
N VAL A 77 3.81 21.19 -0.88
CA VAL A 77 2.74 22.13 -1.25
C VAL A 77 1.94 21.61 -2.44
N GLU A 78 2.60 21.13 -3.49
CA GLU A 78 1.93 20.55 -4.66
C GLU A 78 1.08 19.32 -4.29
N LYS A 79 1.58 18.48 -3.39
CA LYS A 79 0.82 17.34 -2.84
C LYS A 79 -0.43 17.79 -2.08
N ILE A 80 -0.32 18.80 -1.23
CA ILE A 80 -1.45 19.36 -0.48
C ILE A 80 -2.47 20.01 -1.42
N GLU A 81 -2.02 20.70 -2.47
CA GLU A 81 -2.91 21.28 -3.48
C GLU A 81 -3.73 20.21 -4.22
N LEU A 82 -3.11 19.08 -4.56
CA LEU A 82 -3.82 17.96 -5.19
C LEU A 82 -4.87 17.36 -4.25
N GLU A 83 -4.55 17.21 -2.97
CA GLU A 83 -5.49 16.69 -1.96
C GLU A 83 -6.67 17.65 -1.74
N ILE A 84 -6.43 18.97 -1.71
CA ILE A 84 -7.49 19.97 -1.66
C ILE A 84 -8.40 19.88 -2.89
N ARG A 85 -7.84 19.73 -4.10
CA ARG A 85 -8.63 19.57 -5.33
C ARG A 85 -9.49 18.30 -5.30
N GLU A 86 -8.93 17.20 -4.82
CA GLU A 86 -9.67 15.94 -4.66
C GLU A 86 -10.84 16.10 -3.66
N LEU A 87 -10.60 16.74 -2.51
CA LEU A 87 -11.64 16.99 -1.52
C LEU A 87 -12.73 17.93 -2.05
N GLN A 88 -12.37 18.93 -2.85
CA GLN A 88 -13.33 19.80 -3.54
C GLN A 88 -14.19 19.03 -4.54
N LEU A 89 -13.61 18.09 -5.29
CA LEU A 89 -14.36 17.22 -6.20
C LEU A 89 -15.32 16.30 -5.44
N ARG A 90 -14.87 15.69 -4.34
CA ARG A 90 -15.71 14.85 -3.46
C ARG A 90 -16.88 15.63 -2.86
N LYS A 91 -16.65 16.87 -2.40
CA LYS A 91 -17.70 17.76 -1.89
C LYS A 91 -18.75 18.07 -2.97
N ARG A 92 -18.30 18.39 -4.19
CA ARG A 92 -19.19 18.71 -5.32
C ARG A 92 -20.04 17.51 -5.74
N LEU A 93 -19.46 16.31 -5.70
CA LEU A 93 -20.18 15.06 -5.95
C LEU A 93 -21.30 14.86 -4.93
N LEU A 94 -21.02 15.08 -3.64
CA LEU A 94 -22.01 14.99 -2.58
C LEU A 94 -23.14 16.01 -2.73
N GLU A 95 -22.83 17.27 -3.05
CA GLU A 95 -23.84 18.32 -3.29
C GLU A 95 -24.74 17.98 -4.49
N LEU A 96 -24.18 17.41 -5.57
CA LEU A 96 -24.96 16.95 -6.72
C LEU A 96 -25.89 15.78 -6.35
N THR A 97 -25.40 14.82 -5.56
CA THR A 97 -26.22 13.68 -5.11
C THR A 97 -27.34 14.08 -4.15
N SER A 98 -27.10 15.06 -3.28
CA SER A 98 -28.12 15.63 -2.38
C SER A 98 -29.20 16.39 -3.16
N ASN A 99 -28.83 17.10 -4.21
CA ASN A 99 -29.76 17.85 -5.07
C ASN A 99 -30.59 16.95 -6.01
N SER A 100 -30.08 15.79 -6.40
CA SER A 100 -30.90 14.78 -7.12
C SER A 100 -31.95 14.15 -6.23
N LEU A 101 -31.63 13.91 -4.94
CA LEU A 101 -32.54 13.26 -3.99
C LEU A 101 -33.68 14.19 -3.56
N SER A 102 -33.44 15.50 -3.47
CA SER A 102 -34.48 16.50 -3.18
C SER A 102 -35.41 16.79 -4.37
N LYS A 103 -34.93 16.64 -5.62
CA LYS A 103 -35.77 16.75 -6.83
C LYS A 103 -36.72 15.56 -7.01
N VAL A 104 -36.27 14.35 -6.66
CA VAL A 104 -37.12 13.14 -6.69
C VAL A 104 -38.28 13.26 -5.69
N ARG A 105 -38.06 13.91 -4.54
CA ARG A 105 -39.11 14.13 -3.52
C ARG A 105 -40.14 15.20 -3.92
N LYS A 106 -39.79 16.18 -4.76
CA LYS A 106 -40.72 17.22 -5.25
C LYS A 106 -41.51 16.80 -6.49
N ALA A 107 -41.01 15.85 -7.28
CA ALA A 107 -41.72 15.34 -8.45
C ALA A 107 -42.90 14.41 -8.11
N SER A 108 -42.99 13.92 -6.87
CA SER A 108 -44.09 13.04 -6.42
C SER A 108 -45.31 13.75 -5.84
N GLU A 109 -45.32 15.08 -5.74
CA GLU A 109 -46.44 15.85 -5.12
C GLU A 109 -47.32 16.63 -6.12
N THR A 110 -47.08 16.53 -7.43
CA THR A 110 -47.91 17.23 -8.45
C THR A 110 -48.29 16.32 -9.60
N THR A 111 -49.13 15.32 -9.35
CA THR A 111 -50.02 14.72 -10.36
C THR A 111 -51.05 13.87 -9.61
N GLU A 112 -52.23 14.43 -9.35
CA GLU A 112 -53.51 13.84 -9.70
C GLU A 112 -54.67 14.69 -9.15
N SER A 113 -55.41 15.28 -10.08
CA SER A 113 -56.75 15.82 -9.87
C SER A 113 -57.65 15.20 -10.92
N SER A 114 -58.89 14.88 -10.50
CA SER A 114 -60.11 14.70 -11.29
C SER A 114 -60.64 13.28 -11.44
N ASN A 115 -61.56 12.92 -10.54
CA ASN A 115 -62.94 12.42 -10.78
C ASN A 115 -63.33 11.36 -9.74
N SER A 116 -64.56 11.22 -9.25
CA SER A 116 -65.65 12.12 -8.85
C SER A 116 -66.80 11.20 -8.36
N ARG A 117 -67.46 11.58 -7.23
CA ARG A 117 -68.82 11.15 -6.75
C ARG A 117 -68.93 9.70 -6.17
N SER A 118 -69.64 9.39 -5.08
CA SER A 118 -70.67 10.09 -4.29
C SER A 118 -71.02 9.30 -2.99
N ARG A 119 -71.19 10.00 -1.85
CA ARG A 119 -72.11 9.78 -0.67
C ARG A 119 -72.02 8.44 0.13
N ASP A 120 -72.20 8.35 1.45
CA ASP A 120 -72.75 9.25 2.50
C ASP A 120 -72.46 8.65 3.92
N ILE A 121 -72.44 9.53 4.95
CA ILE A 121 -72.74 9.32 6.40
C ILE A 121 -71.63 8.79 7.37
N ASN A 122 -71.29 9.66 8.34
CA ASN A 122 -70.48 9.49 9.58
C ASN A 122 -71.30 8.87 10.76
N PRO A 123 -70.83 8.73 12.03
CA PRO A 123 -69.47 8.79 12.63
C PRO A 123 -69.17 7.69 13.71
N ALA A 124 -67.96 7.78 14.27
CA ALA A 124 -67.54 7.43 15.64
C ALA A 124 -67.16 5.97 15.96
N VAL A 125 -65.91 5.79 16.44
CA VAL A 125 -65.56 5.23 17.76
C VAL A 125 -64.02 5.10 17.89
N THR A 126 -63.50 5.85 18.87
CA THR A 126 -62.43 5.51 19.82
C THR A 126 -61.02 5.14 19.33
N SER A 127 -60.09 6.04 19.64
CA SER A 127 -58.65 5.82 19.77
C SER A 127 -58.28 4.56 20.57
N GLY A 128 -57.42 3.73 19.98
CA GLY A 128 -56.62 2.72 20.66
C GLY A 128 -55.22 2.66 20.04
N ARG A 129 -54.20 3.02 20.82
CA ARG A 129 -52.79 3.12 20.44
C ARG A 129 -52.23 1.82 19.84
N GLN A 130 -51.48 1.94 18.74
CA GLN A 130 -50.28 1.14 18.47
C GLN A 130 -49.41 1.87 17.42
N TYR A 131 -48.70 2.91 17.86
CA TYR A 131 -47.60 3.49 17.09
C TYR A 131 -46.32 3.20 17.86
N THR A 132 -45.53 2.25 17.36
CA THR A 132 -44.08 2.08 17.55
C THR A 132 -43.77 0.65 17.14
N ASN A 133 -43.56 0.41 15.83
CA ASN A 133 -42.73 -0.71 15.34
C ASN A 133 -42.41 -0.60 13.83
N GLU A 134 -43.04 0.29 13.06
CA GLU A 134 -42.66 0.50 11.64
C GLU A 134 -41.39 1.36 11.47
N TYR A 135 -41.20 2.41 12.27
CA TYR A 135 -40.09 3.36 12.08
C TYR A 135 -38.68 2.76 12.31
N LEU A 136 -38.53 1.78 13.21
CA LEU A 136 -37.24 1.10 13.42
C LEU A 136 -36.90 0.12 12.29
N SER A 137 -37.92 -0.43 11.60
CA SER A 137 -37.72 -1.37 10.50
C SER A 137 -37.17 -0.65 9.27
N ASP A 138 -37.68 0.55 8.97
CA ASP A 138 -37.26 1.32 7.80
C ASP A 138 -35.85 1.90 7.94
N GLU A 139 -35.42 2.32 9.14
CA GLU A 139 -34.02 2.74 9.36
C GLU A 139 -33.03 1.59 9.23
N VAL A 140 -33.39 0.38 9.70
CA VAL A 140 -32.57 -0.83 9.55
C VAL A 140 -32.51 -1.25 8.08
N GLN A 141 -33.62 -1.19 7.35
CA GLN A 141 -33.71 -1.48 5.92
C GLN A 141 -32.88 -0.50 5.09
N LEU A 142 -33.00 0.81 5.37
CA LEU A 142 -32.27 1.87 4.69
C LEU A 142 -30.78 1.76 4.95
N LYS A 143 -30.37 1.45 6.19
CA LYS A 143 -28.97 1.23 6.55
C LYS A 143 -28.39 0.01 5.82
N ALA A 144 -29.12 -1.09 5.75
CA ALA A 144 -28.72 -2.27 4.99
C ALA A 144 -28.56 -1.99 3.49
N GLN A 145 -29.47 -1.19 2.90
CA GLN A 145 -29.36 -0.77 1.51
C GLN A 145 -28.16 0.16 1.26
N VAL A 146 -27.94 1.12 2.15
CA VAL A 146 -26.79 2.03 2.08
C VAL A 146 -25.47 1.28 2.26
N ASP A 147 -25.41 0.31 3.16
CA ASP A 147 -24.22 -0.52 3.37
C ASP A 147 -23.98 -1.48 2.18
N SER A 148 -25.05 -1.98 1.56
CA SER A 148 -24.97 -2.73 0.30
C SER A 148 -24.44 -1.87 -0.85
N ILE A 149 -24.97 -0.66 -1.04
CA ILE A 149 -24.51 0.28 -2.07
C ILE A 149 -23.06 0.70 -1.81
N LYS A 150 -22.68 0.97 -0.56
CA LYS A 150 -21.29 1.23 -0.18
C LYS A 150 -20.39 0.04 -0.49
N SER A 151 -20.81 -1.19 -0.20
CA SER A 151 -20.07 -2.41 -0.51
C SER A 151 -19.87 -2.57 -2.03
N LEU A 152 -20.93 -2.38 -2.82
CA LEU A 152 -20.86 -2.38 -4.29
C LEU A 152 -19.94 -1.27 -4.83
N PHE A 153 -20.01 -0.06 -4.27
CA PHE A 153 -19.13 1.04 -4.67
C PHE A 153 -17.66 0.77 -4.31
N MET A 154 -17.40 0.24 -3.12
CA MET A 154 -16.05 -0.10 -2.69
C MET A 154 -15.46 -1.23 -3.52
N THR A 155 -16.24 -2.25 -3.88
CA THR A 155 -15.80 -3.33 -4.77
C THR A 155 -15.57 -2.88 -6.21
N ALA A 156 -16.38 -1.94 -6.72
CA ALA A 156 -16.19 -1.33 -8.04
C ALA A 156 -15.02 -0.34 -8.10
N SER A 157 -14.65 0.27 -6.96
CA SER A 157 -13.56 1.25 -6.86
C SER A 157 -12.18 0.62 -6.60
N LEU A 158 -12.13 -0.65 -6.20
CA LEU A 158 -10.87 -1.36 -6.02
C LEU A 158 -10.27 -1.73 -7.39
N PRO A 159 -8.94 -1.67 -7.55
CA PRO A 159 -8.28 -2.19 -8.73
C PRO A 159 -8.69 -3.65 -8.97
N LYS A 160 -8.99 -4.00 -10.22
CA LYS A 160 -9.30 -5.38 -10.60
C LYS A 160 -8.08 -6.25 -10.30
N ILE A 161 -8.22 -7.18 -9.36
CA ILE A 161 -7.17 -8.15 -9.04
C ILE A 161 -7.07 -9.10 -10.22
N GLU A 162 -5.99 -9.01 -10.98
CA GLU A 162 -5.68 -9.99 -12.02
C GLU A 162 -5.13 -11.26 -11.36
N VAL A 163 -5.80 -12.40 -11.61
CA VAL A 163 -5.31 -13.70 -11.15
C VAL A 163 -4.06 -14.04 -11.93
N MET A 164 -3.00 -14.43 -11.21
CA MET A 164 -1.75 -14.85 -11.83
C MET A 164 -1.95 -16.06 -12.76
N LYS A 165 -1.17 -16.12 -13.84
CA LYS A 165 -1.08 -17.34 -14.66
C LYS A 165 -0.33 -18.45 -13.93
N PHE A 166 -0.71 -19.69 -14.20
CA PHE A 166 -0.14 -20.88 -13.56
C PHE A 166 0.34 -21.90 -14.57
N ASP A 167 1.64 -22.17 -14.55
CA ASP A 167 2.36 -23.04 -15.48
C ASP A 167 2.57 -24.48 -14.96
N GLY A 168 2.19 -24.76 -13.72
CA GLY A 168 2.50 -26.02 -13.03
C GLY A 168 3.61 -25.92 -11.99
N SER A 169 4.19 -24.74 -11.76
CA SER A 169 5.26 -24.56 -10.76
C SER A 169 4.78 -24.88 -9.33
N PRO A 170 5.41 -25.83 -8.60
CA PRO A 170 5.02 -26.16 -7.22
C PRO A 170 5.08 -24.96 -6.26
N LEU A 171 6.02 -24.03 -6.47
CA LEU A 171 6.18 -22.81 -5.68
C LEU A 171 4.99 -21.85 -5.81
N ARG A 172 4.31 -21.88 -6.97
CA ARG A 172 3.21 -20.98 -7.32
C ARG A 172 1.84 -21.62 -7.11
N PHE A 173 1.78 -22.92 -6.82
CA PHE A 173 0.54 -23.69 -6.70
C PHE A 173 -0.45 -23.11 -5.67
N TRP A 174 -0.04 -22.98 -4.40
CA TRP A 174 -0.94 -22.48 -3.36
C TRP A 174 -1.37 -21.01 -3.55
N PRO A 175 -0.46 -20.07 -3.90
CA PRO A 175 -0.84 -18.72 -4.30
C PRO A 175 -1.87 -18.70 -5.42
N PHE A 176 -1.68 -19.53 -6.46
CA PHE A 176 -2.61 -19.63 -7.58
C PHE A 176 -3.98 -20.17 -7.15
N ILE A 177 -4.04 -21.35 -6.50
CA ILE A 177 -5.31 -21.96 -6.07
C ILE A 177 -6.09 -21.02 -5.16
N LYS A 178 -5.41 -20.39 -4.19
CA LYS A 178 -6.04 -19.42 -3.29
C LYS A 178 -6.53 -18.19 -4.04
N GLY A 179 -5.71 -17.62 -4.92
CA GLY A 179 -6.05 -16.45 -5.72
C GLY A 179 -7.20 -16.73 -6.69
N PHE A 180 -7.19 -17.87 -7.38
CA PHE A 180 -8.26 -18.30 -8.27
C PHE A 180 -9.57 -18.48 -7.51
N LYS A 181 -9.52 -19.17 -6.36
CA LYS A 181 -10.71 -19.38 -5.53
C LYS A 181 -11.35 -18.07 -5.11
N THR A 182 -10.58 -17.17 -4.49
CA THR A 182 -11.12 -15.94 -3.90
C THR A 182 -11.56 -14.89 -4.93
N ASN A 183 -10.93 -14.87 -6.11
CA ASN A 183 -11.23 -13.86 -7.13
C ASN A 183 -12.22 -14.34 -8.19
N ILE A 184 -12.37 -15.66 -8.38
CA ILE A 184 -13.19 -16.24 -9.45
C ILE A 184 -14.15 -17.28 -8.88
N ALA A 185 -13.64 -18.38 -8.31
CA ALA A 185 -14.50 -19.53 -7.97
C ALA A 185 -15.58 -19.19 -6.94
N ASP A 186 -15.29 -18.31 -5.97
CA ASP A 186 -16.24 -17.88 -4.94
C ASP A 186 -17.23 -16.81 -5.46
N ARG A 187 -17.05 -16.29 -6.69
CA ARG A 187 -17.88 -15.21 -7.27
C ARG A 187 -18.72 -15.65 -8.47
N VAL A 188 -18.44 -16.82 -9.01
CA VAL A 188 -19.13 -17.41 -10.16
C VAL A 188 -19.89 -18.61 -9.64
N ASP A 189 -21.18 -18.74 -9.95
CA ASP A 189 -21.95 -19.90 -9.48
C ASP A 189 -21.81 -21.09 -10.44
N ASP A 190 -21.74 -20.82 -11.74
CA ASP A 190 -21.65 -21.82 -12.81
C ASP A 190 -20.27 -22.51 -12.90
N ASP A 191 -20.26 -23.83 -12.72
CA ASP A 191 -19.05 -24.66 -12.77
C ASP A 191 -18.43 -24.71 -14.17
N THR A 192 -19.24 -24.61 -15.23
CA THR A 192 -18.73 -24.55 -16.60
C THR A 192 -17.90 -23.29 -16.81
N GLN A 193 -18.41 -22.13 -16.39
CA GLN A 193 -17.66 -20.88 -16.40
C GLN A 193 -16.41 -20.93 -15.52
N LYS A 194 -16.50 -21.48 -14.29
CA LYS A 194 -15.31 -21.66 -13.43
C LYS A 194 -14.23 -22.46 -14.14
N LEU A 195 -14.61 -23.56 -14.80
CA LEU A 195 -13.67 -24.39 -15.55
C LEU A 195 -13.03 -23.62 -16.72
N MET A 196 -13.82 -22.84 -17.47
CA MET A 196 -13.26 -22.06 -18.60
C MET A 196 -12.26 -21.01 -18.10
N TYR A 197 -12.56 -20.33 -17.00
CA TYR A 197 -11.61 -19.42 -16.37
C TYR A 197 -10.38 -20.15 -15.85
N LEU A 198 -10.54 -21.31 -15.21
CA LEU A 198 -9.41 -22.11 -14.72
C LEU A 198 -8.46 -22.46 -15.85
N ILE A 199 -8.98 -22.98 -16.97
CA ILE A 199 -8.21 -23.29 -18.18
C ILE A 199 -7.55 -22.03 -18.75
N HIS A 200 -8.26 -20.90 -18.78
CA HIS A 200 -7.73 -19.63 -19.26
C HIS A 200 -6.54 -19.13 -18.43
N TYR A 201 -6.56 -19.32 -17.11
CA TYR A 201 -5.48 -18.90 -16.20
C TYR A 201 -4.36 -19.92 -16.06
N CYS A 202 -4.56 -21.16 -16.51
CA CYS A 202 -3.48 -22.13 -16.65
C CYS A 202 -2.72 -21.94 -17.98
N GLU A 203 -1.43 -22.22 -17.95
CA GLU A 203 -0.53 -22.21 -19.10
C GLU A 203 0.39 -23.44 -19.08
N GLY A 204 1.04 -23.74 -20.20
CA GLY A 204 1.96 -24.87 -20.33
C GLY A 204 1.35 -26.20 -19.84
N THR A 205 2.16 -26.98 -19.13
CA THR A 205 1.79 -28.31 -18.62
C THR A 205 0.54 -28.28 -17.73
N ALA A 206 0.34 -27.22 -16.94
CA ALA A 206 -0.86 -27.11 -16.11
C ALA A 206 -2.14 -26.99 -16.92
N LYS A 207 -2.08 -26.32 -18.08
CA LYS A 207 -3.22 -26.23 -18.99
C LYS A 207 -3.47 -27.57 -19.68
N ASP A 208 -2.42 -28.20 -20.20
CA ASP A 208 -2.51 -29.44 -20.97
C ASP A 208 -3.22 -30.56 -20.20
N VAL A 209 -2.97 -30.68 -18.88
CA VAL A 209 -3.56 -31.74 -18.06
C VAL A 209 -5.04 -31.52 -17.71
N ILE A 210 -5.56 -30.30 -17.84
CA ILE A 210 -6.96 -29.98 -17.50
C ILE A 210 -7.81 -29.55 -18.71
N GLU A 211 -7.21 -29.22 -19.84
CA GLU A 211 -7.90 -28.63 -21.01
C GLU A 211 -9.06 -29.50 -21.50
N HIS A 212 -8.92 -30.83 -21.45
CA HIS A 212 -9.97 -31.76 -21.88
C HIS A 212 -11.07 -32.00 -20.84
N CYS A 213 -10.98 -31.43 -19.63
CA CYS A 213 -12.07 -31.52 -18.65
C CYS A 213 -13.35 -30.82 -19.14
N VAL A 214 -13.26 -29.95 -20.14
CA VAL A 214 -14.43 -29.31 -20.79
C VAL A 214 -15.36 -30.29 -21.50
N LEU A 215 -14.90 -31.51 -21.77
CA LEU A 215 -15.69 -32.56 -22.41
C LEU A 215 -16.53 -33.37 -21.41
N LEU A 216 -16.32 -33.16 -20.11
CA LEU A 216 -17.07 -33.81 -19.05
C LEU A 216 -18.43 -33.12 -18.85
N PRO A 217 -19.40 -33.77 -18.18
CA PRO A 217 -20.64 -33.12 -17.76
C PRO A 217 -20.39 -31.85 -16.96
N GLU A 218 -21.33 -30.91 -17.03
CA GLU A 218 -21.22 -29.56 -16.43
C GLU A 218 -20.90 -29.60 -14.92
N GLU A 219 -21.45 -30.58 -14.20
CA GLU A 219 -21.26 -30.75 -12.75
C GLU A 219 -19.90 -31.37 -12.37
N ASP A 220 -19.21 -32.02 -13.32
CA ASP A 220 -18.01 -32.81 -13.04
C ASP A 220 -16.70 -32.12 -13.48
N GLY A 221 -16.76 -31.35 -14.57
CA GLY A 221 -15.57 -30.83 -15.25
C GLY A 221 -14.66 -29.98 -14.36
N TYR A 222 -15.23 -29.01 -13.64
CA TYR A 222 -14.48 -28.13 -12.75
C TYR A 222 -13.86 -28.90 -11.57
N THR A 223 -14.65 -29.72 -10.90
CA THR A 223 -14.21 -30.53 -9.76
C THR A 223 -13.08 -31.48 -10.17
N LYS A 224 -13.20 -32.12 -11.35
CA LYS A 224 -12.16 -32.99 -11.89
C LYS A 224 -10.87 -32.23 -12.19
N ALA A 225 -10.96 -31.05 -12.82
CA ALA A 225 -9.80 -30.22 -13.14
C ALA A 225 -9.04 -29.78 -11.89
N ILE A 226 -9.74 -29.28 -10.86
CA ILE A 226 -9.13 -28.90 -9.57
C ILE A 226 -8.44 -30.11 -8.92
N ASN A 227 -9.08 -31.28 -8.94
CA ASN A 227 -8.48 -32.49 -8.39
C ASN A 227 -7.19 -32.89 -9.15
N ILE A 228 -7.19 -32.82 -10.49
CA ILE A 228 -6.00 -33.09 -11.31
C ILE A 228 -4.87 -32.13 -10.93
N LEU A 229 -5.14 -30.83 -10.79
CA LEU A 229 -4.13 -29.85 -10.39
C LEU A 229 -3.53 -30.16 -9.01
N HIS A 230 -4.36 -30.55 -8.04
CA HIS A 230 -3.91 -30.95 -6.71
C HIS A 230 -3.03 -32.22 -6.75
N ILE A 231 -3.42 -33.22 -7.53
CA ILE A 231 -2.67 -34.49 -7.64
C ILE A 231 -1.32 -34.28 -8.35
N GLN A 232 -1.30 -33.47 -9.41
CA GLN A 232 -0.12 -33.28 -10.26
C GLN A 232 0.87 -32.25 -9.68
N PHE A 233 0.36 -31.14 -9.14
CA PHE A 233 1.20 -29.99 -8.75
C PHE A 233 1.04 -29.59 -7.28
N GLY A 234 0.02 -30.10 -6.61
CA GLY A 234 -0.34 -29.75 -5.23
C GLY A 234 0.22 -30.66 -4.14
N ARG A 235 1.10 -31.61 -4.48
CA ARG A 235 1.64 -32.58 -3.53
C ARG A 235 2.52 -31.89 -2.49
N PRO A 236 2.23 -32.01 -1.17
CA PRO A 236 2.99 -31.31 -0.14
C PRO A 236 4.49 -31.63 -0.16
N HIS A 237 4.85 -32.87 -0.48
CA HIS A 237 6.24 -33.29 -0.59
C HIS A 237 6.99 -32.47 -1.66
N ASP A 238 6.47 -32.46 -2.89
CA ASP A 238 7.09 -31.79 -4.03
C ASP A 238 7.17 -30.28 -3.84
N ILE A 239 6.15 -29.66 -3.22
CA ILE A 239 6.16 -28.22 -2.96
C ILE A 239 7.26 -27.88 -1.97
N VAL A 240 7.38 -28.64 -0.87
CA VAL A 240 8.47 -28.42 0.10
C VAL A 240 9.82 -28.70 -0.53
N GLU A 241 9.96 -29.76 -1.32
CA GLU A 241 11.20 -30.05 -2.04
C GLU A 241 11.57 -28.91 -2.98
N ALA A 242 10.61 -28.32 -3.70
CA ALA A 242 10.85 -27.15 -4.55
C ALA A 242 11.33 -25.93 -3.75
N PHE A 243 10.69 -25.63 -2.61
CA PHE A 243 11.12 -24.54 -1.72
C PHE A 243 12.53 -24.79 -1.17
N LEU A 244 12.82 -26.01 -0.71
CA LEU A 244 14.13 -26.37 -0.20
C LEU A 244 15.19 -26.33 -1.30
N THR A 245 14.89 -26.81 -2.50
CA THR A 245 15.81 -26.75 -3.65
C THR A 245 16.13 -25.30 -4.01
N GLU A 246 15.12 -24.43 -4.11
CA GLU A 246 15.33 -23.00 -4.38
C GLU A 246 16.17 -22.31 -3.27
N LEU A 247 15.96 -22.73 -2.02
CA LEU A 247 16.67 -22.19 -0.87
C LEU A 247 18.09 -22.75 -0.69
N LEU A 248 18.35 -24.01 -1.05
CA LEU A 248 19.60 -24.70 -0.75
C LEU A 248 20.56 -24.74 -1.94
N ASP A 249 20.06 -24.77 -3.17
CA ASP A 249 20.88 -25.04 -4.36
C ASP A 249 21.22 -23.79 -5.19
N GLY A 250 20.84 -22.60 -4.72
CA GLY A 250 21.19 -21.37 -5.42
C GLY A 250 22.69 -21.04 -5.35
N SER A 251 23.15 -20.16 -6.25
CA SER A 251 24.56 -19.77 -6.35
C SER A 251 25.12 -19.20 -5.03
N PRO A 252 26.42 -19.43 -4.75
CA PRO A 252 27.12 -18.75 -3.68
C PRO A 252 27.07 -17.22 -3.87
N LEU A 253 26.95 -16.50 -2.76
CA LEU A 253 26.92 -15.04 -2.75
C LEU A 253 28.33 -14.47 -2.73
N ASN A 254 28.55 -13.40 -3.48
CA ASN A 254 29.80 -12.63 -3.44
C ASN A 254 29.85 -11.71 -2.21
N GLN A 255 31.05 -11.27 -1.84
CA GLN A 255 31.28 -10.49 -0.62
C GLN A 255 30.51 -9.17 -0.57
N ASP A 256 30.28 -8.53 -1.72
CA ASP A 256 29.59 -7.24 -1.84
C ASP A 256 28.19 -7.37 -2.46
N ASP A 257 27.66 -8.60 -2.61
CA ASP A 257 26.36 -8.84 -3.23
C ASP A 257 25.20 -8.65 -2.23
N VAL A 258 24.92 -7.39 -1.91
CA VAL A 258 23.79 -7.01 -1.04
C VAL A 258 22.45 -7.43 -1.68
N THR A 259 22.34 -7.37 -2.99
CA THR A 259 21.13 -7.75 -3.74
C THR A 259 20.85 -9.26 -3.66
N GLY A 260 21.89 -10.09 -3.78
CA GLY A 260 21.78 -11.52 -3.62
C GLY A 260 21.47 -11.92 -2.18
N LEU A 261 22.03 -11.20 -1.20
CA LEU A 261 21.68 -11.39 0.20
C LEU A 261 20.20 -11.04 0.47
N GLN A 262 19.70 -9.93 -0.07
CA GLN A 262 18.28 -9.57 -0.02
C GLN A 262 17.38 -10.65 -0.64
N LYS A 263 17.77 -11.15 -1.82
CA LYS A 263 17.03 -12.23 -2.50
C LYS A 263 17.00 -13.49 -1.65
N LEU A 264 18.12 -13.90 -1.07
CA LEU A 264 18.21 -15.07 -0.19
C LEU A 264 17.32 -14.91 1.05
N THR A 265 17.37 -13.76 1.71
CA THR A 265 16.52 -13.48 2.88
C THR A 265 15.04 -13.57 2.52
N ARG A 266 14.62 -12.98 1.39
CA ARG A 266 13.24 -13.10 0.90
C ARG A 266 12.84 -14.55 0.64
N LEU A 267 13.73 -15.34 0.03
CA LEU A 267 13.48 -16.77 -0.19
C LEU A 267 13.32 -17.52 1.12
N MET A 268 14.18 -17.25 2.12
CA MET A 268 14.06 -17.83 3.45
C MET A 268 12.72 -17.48 4.12
N THR A 269 12.29 -16.22 4.05
CA THR A 269 10.98 -15.80 4.57
C THR A 269 9.84 -16.54 3.86
N ASN A 270 9.88 -16.64 2.53
CA ASN A 270 8.86 -17.35 1.76
C ASN A 270 8.81 -18.84 2.12
N CYS A 271 9.97 -19.50 2.25
CA CYS A 271 10.07 -20.90 2.67
C CYS A 271 9.48 -21.10 4.07
N LYS A 272 9.81 -20.21 5.02
CA LYS A 272 9.24 -20.24 6.37
C LYS A 272 7.72 -20.18 6.32
N ILE A 273 7.16 -19.18 5.63
CA ILE A 273 5.70 -19.03 5.52
C ILE A 273 5.07 -20.29 4.91
N ALA A 274 5.61 -20.79 3.80
CA ALA A 274 5.06 -21.96 3.11
C ALA A 274 5.12 -23.23 3.96
N LEU A 275 6.28 -23.56 4.53
CA LEU A 275 6.48 -24.79 5.30
C LEU A 275 5.77 -24.74 6.66
N SER A 276 5.67 -23.57 7.29
CA SER A 276 4.89 -23.40 8.53
C SER A 276 3.40 -23.67 8.30
N GLN A 277 2.84 -23.23 7.17
CA GLN A 277 1.43 -23.53 6.83
C GLN A 277 1.20 -25.03 6.56
N MET A 278 2.24 -25.76 6.17
CA MET A 278 2.18 -27.22 5.95
C MET A 278 2.58 -28.04 7.19
N GLY A 279 2.92 -27.41 8.31
CA GLY A 279 3.39 -28.10 9.52
C GLY A 279 4.79 -28.74 9.39
N ARG A 280 5.60 -28.30 8.41
CA ARG A 280 6.92 -28.87 8.07
C ARG A 280 8.10 -28.01 8.55
N ASN A 281 7.98 -27.42 9.73
CA ASN A 281 9.03 -26.57 10.31
C ASN A 281 10.33 -27.35 10.62
N ALA A 282 10.21 -28.63 10.98
CA ALA A 282 11.36 -29.48 11.30
C ALA A 282 12.35 -29.63 10.13
N ASP A 283 11.86 -29.53 8.89
CA ASP A 283 12.73 -29.58 7.71
C ASP A 283 13.60 -28.31 7.58
N LEU A 284 13.10 -27.16 8.02
CA LEU A 284 13.87 -25.91 8.05
C LEU A 284 14.90 -25.90 9.18
N ASP A 285 14.50 -26.38 10.35
CA ASP A 285 15.36 -26.45 11.54
C ASP A 285 16.41 -27.58 11.46
N CYS A 286 16.37 -28.38 10.40
CA CYS A 286 17.38 -29.40 10.14
C CYS A 286 18.78 -28.76 10.06
N SER A 287 19.68 -29.19 10.97
CA SER A 287 21.06 -28.68 11.04
C SER A 287 21.80 -28.76 9.71
N THR A 288 21.52 -29.79 8.90
CA THR A 288 22.12 -29.95 7.57
C THR A 288 21.69 -28.84 6.60
N ASN A 289 20.42 -28.45 6.63
CA ASN A 289 19.87 -27.39 5.78
C ASN A 289 20.40 -26.02 6.20
N ILE A 290 20.41 -25.72 7.50
CA ILE A 290 21.02 -24.50 8.05
C ILE A 290 22.49 -24.40 7.62
N LYS A 291 23.27 -25.49 7.75
CA LYS A 291 24.68 -25.52 7.31
C LYS A 291 24.84 -25.28 5.82
N ARG A 292 23.94 -25.82 4.98
CA ARG A 292 23.94 -25.60 3.52
C ARG A 292 23.68 -24.13 3.19
N ILE A 293 22.70 -23.49 3.81
CA ILE A 293 22.43 -22.06 3.63
C ILE A 293 23.65 -21.22 4.02
N VAL A 294 24.24 -21.50 5.19
CA VAL A 294 25.43 -20.78 5.67
C VAL A 294 26.61 -20.91 4.69
N LYS A 295 26.82 -22.09 4.11
CA LYS A 295 27.88 -22.32 3.10
C LYS A 295 27.73 -21.45 1.85
N ARG A 296 26.51 -21.02 1.51
CA ARG A 296 26.25 -20.11 0.37
C ARG A 296 26.62 -18.65 0.67
N LEU A 297 26.70 -18.28 1.94
CA LEU A 297 27.01 -16.91 2.36
C LEU A 297 28.49 -16.57 2.13
N PRO A 298 28.86 -15.29 1.98
CA PRO A 298 30.26 -14.88 1.93
C PRO A 298 31.00 -15.22 3.23
N ARG A 299 32.31 -15.53 3.14
CA ARG A 299 33.14 -15.95 4.29
C ARG A 299 33.04 -15.02 5.51
N VAL A 300 32.99 -13.71 5.27
CA VAL A 300 32.84 -12.71 6.34
C VAL A 300 31.52 -12.87 7.09
N ILE A 301 30.43 -13.16 6.37
CA ILE A 301 29.11 -13.39 6.99
C ILE A 301 29.09 -14.73 7.71
N GLN A 302 29.72 -15.78 7.14
CA GLN A 302 29.86 -17.07 7.80
C GLN A 302 30.57 -16.96 9.16
N PHE A 303 31.67 -16.20 9.23
CA PHE A 303 32.41 -16.02 10.49
C PHE A 303 31.58 -15.26 11.53
N LYS A 304 30.92 -14.17 11.12
CA LYS A 304 30.03 -13.41 12.02
C LYS A 304 28.83 -14.24 12.48
N TRP A 305 28.35 -15.15 11.63
CA TRP A 305 27.33 -16.11 12.04
C TRP A 305 27.88 -17.11 13.05
N ALA A 306 29.11 -17.61 12.86
CA ALA A 306 29.75 -18.50 13.82
C ALA A 306 29.87 -17.86 15.22
N GLU A 307 30.27 -16.59 15.30
CA GLU A 307 30.29 -15.82 16.56
C GLU A 307 28.89 -15.72 17.18
N ALA A 308 27.89 -15.31 16.38
CA ALA A 308 26.50 -15.22 16.86
C ALA A 308 25.96 -16.56 17.35
N THR A 309 26.32 -17.67 16.70
CA THR A 309 25.91 -19.00 17.12
C THR A 309 26.58 -19.46 18.40
N ASP A 310 27.83 -19.06 18.66
CA ASP A 310 28.51 -19.35 19.91
C ASP A 310 27.80 -18.64 21.08
N ASP A 311 27.38 -17.39 20.89
CA ASP A 311 26.59 -16.64 21.87
C ASP A 311 25.22 -17.29 22.18
N ILE A 312 24.56 -17.87 21.16
CA ILE A 312 23.29 -18.60 21.33
C ILE A 312 23.54 -19.89 22.13
N LEU A 313 24.58 -20.65 21.79
CA LEU A 313 24.92 -21.90 22.46
C LEU A 313 25.30 -21.67 23.93
N ARG A 314 26.03 -20.59 24.24
CA ARG A 314 26.33 -20.20 25.64
C ARG A 314 25.08 -19.93 26.47
N LYS A 315 23.96 -19.54 25.84
CA LYS A 315 22.66 -19.34 26.50
C LYS A 315 21.86 -20.64 26.66
N GLY A 316 22.40 -21.78 26.21
CA GLY A 316 21.74 -23.08 26.29
C GLY A 316 20.59 -23.27 25.30
N LEU A 317 20.50 -22.43 24.26
CA LEU A 317 19.48 -22.51 23.21
C LEU A 317 20.00 -23.28 22.00
N GLU A 318 19.11 -24.01 21.34
CA GLU A 318 19.38 -24.57 20.01
C GLU A 318 19.23 -23.52 18.93
N ARG A 319 20.07 -23.61 17.92
CA ARG A 319 20.05 -22.70 16.76
C ARG A 319 18.93 -23.16 15.83
N ASN A 320 17.94 -22.32 15.63
CA ASN A 320 16.86 -22.62 14.71
C ASN A 320 17.03 -21.84 13.39
N PHE A 321 16.18 -22.14 12.42
CA PHE A 321 16.14 -21.44 11.14
C PHE A 321 15.87 -19.94 11.30
N ASP A 322 15.06 -19.57 12.29
CA ASP A 322 14.65 -18.20 12.57
C ASP A 322 15.78 -17.31 13.06
N ASP A 323 16.69 -17.85 13.88
CA ASP A 323 17.88 -17.15 14.35
C ASP A 323 18.76 -16.74 13.16
N LEU A 324 18.93 -17.64 12.20
CA LEU A 324 19.68 -17.36 10.97
C LEU A 324 18.95 -16.33 10.11
N LEU A 325 17.63 -16.48 9.93
CA LEU A 325 16.83 -15.54 9.16
C LEU A 325 16.93 -14.12 9.75
N GLN A 326 16.71 -13.97 11.06
CA GLN A 326 16.79 -12.69 11.75
C GLN A 326 18.19 -12.08 11.68
N PHE A 327 19.23 -12.90 11.78
CA PHE A 327 20.61 -12.45 11.61
C PHE A 327 20.85 -11.89 10.21
N LEU A 328 20.39 -12.57 9.16
CA LEU A 328 20.56 -12.13 7.77
C LEU A 328 19.71 -10.89 7.45
N GLU A 329 18.47 -10.82 7.94
CA GLU A 329 17.63 -9.61 7.86
C GLU A 329 18.32 -8.40 8.48
N ARG A 330 18.94 -8.58 9.65
CA ARG A 330 19.73 -7.51 10.28
C ARG A 330 20.94 -7.11 9.43
N LYS A 331 21.65 -8.06 8.82
CA LYS A 331 22.77 -7.75 7.91
C LYS A 331 22.32 -6.98 6.67
N VAL A 332 21.22 -7.38 6.06
CA VAL A 332 20.59 -6.67 4.94
C VAL A 332 20.20 -5.26 5.36
N SER A 333 19.51 -5.11 6.49
CA SER A 333 19.08 -3.81 7.02
C SER A 333 20.27 -2.86 7.24
N ILE A 334 21.35 -3.35 7.87
CA ILE A 334 22.58 -2.58 8.05
C ILE A 334 23.17 -2.17 6.70
N ALA A 335 23.30 -3.09 5.75
CA ALA A 335 23.86 -2.81 4.43
C ALA A 335 23.04 -1.78 3.64
N THR A 336 21.71 -1.80 3.79
CA THR A 336 20.80 -0.85 3.12
C THR A 336 20.72 0.51 3.81
N ASN A 337 21.08 0.60 5.10
CA ASN A 337 21.06 1.85 5.85
C ASN A 337 22.14 2.83 5.32
N THR A 338 21.91 4.13 5.44
CA THR A 338 22.82 5.21 5.00
C THR A 338 24.24 4.99 5.52
N TYR A 339 24.40 4.68 6.80
CA TYR A 339 25.71 4.41 7.39
C TYR A 339 26.37 3.12 6.89
N GLY A 340 25.58 2.09 6.54
CA GLY A 340 26.12 0.87 5.92
C GLY A 340 26.53 1.09 4.47
N GLN A 341 25.80 1.93 3.74
CA GLN A 341 26.18 2.34 2.39
C GLN A 341 27.45 3.21 2.39
N LEU A 342 27.65 4.05 3.42
CA LEU A 342 28.89 4.79 3.64
C LEU A 342 30.05 3.85 3.97
N ALA A 343 29.84 2.90 4.89
CA ALA A 343 30.87 1.96 5.33
C ALA A 343 31.29 0.97 4.22
N SER A 344 30.37 0.61 3.31
CA SER A 344 30.65 -0.27 2.16
C SER A 344 31.27 0.46 0.97
N GLY A 345 31.42 1.79 1.02
CA GLY A 345 31.90 2.58 -0.12
C GLY A 345 30.92 2.69 -1.28
N SER A 346 29.70 2.12 -1.16
CA SER A 346 28.66 2.13 -2.19
C SER A 346 28.10 3.53 -2.47
N TYR A 347 28.28 4.49 -1.55
CA TYR A 347 27.88 5.89 -1.73
C TYR A 347 28.57 6.56 -2.92
N LYS A 348 29.85 6.24 -3.18
CA LYS A 348 30.58 6.81 -4.33
C LYS A 348 29.98 6.34 -5.65
N ALA A 349 29.59 5.07 -5.77
CA ALA A 349 29.02 4.51 -7.00
C ALA A 349 27.65 5.13 -7.36
N GLN A 350 26.81 5.45 -6.37
CA GLN A 350 25.53 6.11 -6.61
C GLN A 350 25.69 7.58 -6.99
N ILE A 351 26.63 8.30 -6.38
CA ILE A 351 26.95 9.69 -6.75
C ILE A 351 27.53 9.73 -8.17
N PHE A 352 28.46 8.83 -8.53
CA PHE A 352 28.97 8.76 -9.90
C PHE A 352 27.88 8.39 -10.91
N ALA A 353 26.96 7.46 -10.60
CA ALA A 353 25.83 7.15 -11.48
C ALA A 353 24.82 8.30 -11.61
N PHE A 354 24.66 9.11 -10.55
CA PHE A 354 23.83 10.33 -10.58
C PHE A 354 24.48 11.44 -11.42
N VAL A 355 25.80 11.64 -11.27
CA VAL A 355 26.58 12.58 -12.08
C VAL A 355 26.60 12.17 -13.55
N ASP A 356 26.77 10.88 -13.85
CA ASP A 356 26.82 10.37 -15.23
C ASP A 356 25.45 10.48 -15.93
N LYS A 357 24.36 10.20 -15.20
CA LYS A 357 23.00 10.50 -15.71
C LYS A 357 22.77 12.00 -15.89
N SER A 358 23.19 12.84 -14.96
CA SER A 358 23.07 14.30 -15.08
C SER A 358 23.86 14.85 -16.29
N LEU A 359 25.03 14.29 -16.59
CA LEU A 359 25.82 14.63 -17.77
C LEU A 359 25.15 14.18 -19.07
N LEU A 360 24.49 13.01 -19.10
CA LEU A 360 23.70 12.54 -20.25
C LEU A 360 22.48 13.45 -20.52
N TRP A 361 21.77 13.88 -19.48
CA TRP A 361 20.67 14.86 -19.62
C TRP A 361 21.16 16.24 -20.12
N ASN A 362 22.35 16.68 -19.69
CA ASN A 362 22.96 17.93 -20.17
C ASN A 362 23.42 17.84 -21.64
N PHE A 363 23.84 16.66 -22.11
CA PHE A 363 24.20 16.46 -23.53
C PHE A 363 22.97 16.47 -24.45
N ASP A 364 21.84 15.91 -24.02
CA ASP A 364 20.59 15.94 -24.81
C ASP A 364 19.98 17.35 -24.85
N PHE A 365 20.05 18.13 -23.76
CA PHE A 365 19.62 19.53 -23.77
C PHE A 365 20.51 20.42 -24.65
N ALA A 366 21.82 20.17 -24.70
CA ALA A 366 22.75 20.89 -25.57
C ALA A 366 22.51 20.60 -27.06
N ARG A 367 22.13 19.36 -27.44
CA ARG A 367 21.77 19.02 -28.83
C ARG A 367 20.43 19.65 -29.26
N ILE A 368 19.48 19.81 -28.35
CA ILE A 368 18.20 20.45 -28.64
C ILE A 368 18.38 21.98 -28.83
N SER A 369 19.23 22.64 -28.04
CA SER A 369 19.51 24.08 -28.21
C SER A 369 20.31 24.42 -29.48
N ILE A 370 21.20 23.52 -29.94
CA ILE A 370 21.97 23.73 -31.18
C ILE A 370 21.13 23.44 -32.44
N GLY A 371 20.09 22.61 -32.34
CA GLY A 371 19.18 22.32 -33.45
C GLY A 371 18.17 23.45 -33.77
N ILE A 372 17.91 24.37 -32.84
CA ILE A 372 16.90 25.44 -32.99
C ILE A 372 17.48 26.71 -33.65
N THR A 373 18.80 26.84 -33.76
CA THR A 373 19.45 28.04 -34.35
C THR A 373 19.72 27.96 -35.86
N TRP A 374 19.34 26.88 -36.55
CA TRP A 374 19.57 26.70 -37.99
C TRP A 374 18.32 26.68 -38.89
N THR A 375 17.15 27.12 -38.39
CA THR A 375 15.90 27.22 -39.19
C THR A 375 15.26 28.60 -39.14
N LEU A 376 16.05 29.66 -39.12
CA LEU A 376 15.61 31.03 -39.41
C LEU A 376 16.72 31.79 -40.14
N ARG A 377 16.89 31.51 -41.44
CA ARG A 377 17.45 32.47 -42.40
C ARG A 377 16.84 32.28 -43.78
#